data_AF-J3M351-F1
#
_entry.id   AF-J3M351-F1
#
_cell.length_a   1.000
_cell.length_b   1.000
_cell.length_c   1.000
_cell.angle_alpha   90.00
_cell.angle_beta   90.00
_cell.angle_gamma   90.00
#
_symmetry.space_group_name_H-M   'P 1'
#
loop_
_entity.id
_entity.type
_entity.pdbx_description
1 polymer ?
#
loop_
_entity_poly.entity_id
_entity_poly.type
_entity_poly.pdbx_seq_one_letter_code
_entity_poly.pdbx_strand_id
1 'polypeptide(L)'
;MTMMRSLLLLLVALAASAAAASAVQDAPFVVAHKKVALSRPGPGVERLAVTLDLYNQGSVTAYDVSLNDDSWPQEAFQLISGTTSKIVDKLDPGATASHNFILETKTQGKFQGSPAIIRYRVPTKAALQEAYSTPMFPLDILAERPPQQKFEWVKTCWEIWATGICRLLCRCVCLPGCKPIKIRCCKKQEEALNLFISFLFLLDLQECTPSNFIRFSYVL
;
A
#
# COMPACT_ATOMS: atom_id res chain seq x y z
N MET A 1 -42.11 -37.60 5.67
CA MET A 1 -41.25 -38.02 4.53
C MET A 1 -41.06 -36.95 3.46
N THR A 2 -42.00 -36.02 3.26
CA THR A 2 -41.91 -34.91 2.29
C THR A 2 -40.93 -33.80 2.70
N MET A 3 -40.90 -33.42 3.99
CA MET A 3 -40.01 -32.36 4.49
C MET A 3 -38.51 -32.73 4.40
N MET A 4 -38.16 -33.99 4.69
CA MET A 4 -36.78 -34.49 4.60
C MET A 4 -36.29 -34.56 3.16
N ARG A 5 -37.19 -34.86 2.20
CA ARG A 5 -36.89 -34.79 0.75
C ARG A 5 -36.67 -33.35 0.28
N SER A 6 -37.49 -32.40 0.74
CA SER A 6 -37.33 -30.99 0.42
C SER A 6 -36.01 -30.41 0.96
N LEU A 7 -35.62 -30.79 2.18
CA LEU A 7 -34.35 -30.36 2.78
C LEU A 7 -33.15 -30.96 2.06
N LEU A 8 -33.24 -32.24 1.67
CA LEU A 8 -32.18 -32.92 0.90
C LEU A 8 -31.98 -32.26 -0.47
N LEU A 9 -33.07 -31.90 -1.16
CA LEU A 9 -33.01 -31.20 -2.44
C LEU A 9 -32.38 -29.80 -2.31
N LEU A 10 -32.68 -29.07 -1.24
CA LEU A 10 -32.09 -27.76 -0.97
C LEU A 10 -30.58 -27.86 -0.70
N LEU A 11 -30.15 -28.86 0.08
CA LEU A 11 -28.74 -29.11 0.37
C LEU A 11 -27.96 -29.51 -0.89
N VAL A 12 -28.54 -30.33 -1.75
CA VAL A 12 -27.94 -30.71 -3.05
C VAL A 12 -27.85 -29.49 -3.97
N ALA A 13 -28.87 -28.64 -4.03
CA ALA A 13 -28.83 -27.41 -4.82
C ALA A 13 -27.76 -26.42 -4.32
N LEU A 14 -27.61 -26.28 -2.99
CA LEU A 14 -26.59 -25.43 -2.39
C LEU A 14 -25.17 -25.97 -2.66
N ALA A 15 -24.96 -27.28 -2.52
CA ALA A 15 -23.69 -27.93 -2.82
C ALA A 15 -23.32 -27.84 -4.32
N ALA A 16 -24.30 -27.98 -5.22
CA ALA A 16 -24.09 -27.81 -6.66
C ALA A 16 -23.71 -26.35 -7.01
N SER A 17 -24.32 -25.37 -6.35
CA SER A 17 -23.99 -23.95 -6.54
C SER A 17 -22.57 -23.59 -6.07
N ALA A 18 -22.08 -24.24 -5.00
CA ALA A 18 -20.72 -24.07 -4.51
C ALA A 18 -19.67 -24.68 -5.46
N ALA A 19 -19.97 -25.83 -6.08
CA ALA A 19 -19.07 -26.49 -7.04
C ALA A 19 -18.95 -25.73 -8.37
N ALA A 20 -20.01 -25.03 -8.81
CA ALA A 20 -19.97 -24.20 -10.02
C ALA A 20 -19.08 -22.95 -9.87
N ALA A 21 -18.90 -22.46 -8.63
CA ALA A 21 -18.05 -21.30 -8.34
C ALA A 21 -16.55 -21.61 -8.37
N SER A 22 -16.14 -22.89 -8.35
CA SER A 22 -14.74 -23.32 -8.30
C SER A 22 -14.24 -23.88 -9.63
N ALA A 23 -14.79 -23.45 -10.77
CA ALA A 23 -14.15 -23.69 -12.06
C ALA A 23 -12.87 -22.85 -12.14
N VAL A 24 -11.80 -23.31 -11.46
CA VAL A 24 -10.44 -22.84 -11.65
C VAL A 24 -10.14 -23.05 -13.13
N GLN A 25 -10.16 -21.95 -13.89
CA GLN A 25 -9.69 -22.00 -15.27
C GLN A 25 -8.19 -22.25 -15.18
N ASP A 26 -7.74 -23.38 -15.71
CA ASP A 26 -6.31 -23.69 -15.87
C ASP A 26 -5.69 -22.75 -16.90
N ALA A 27 -5.44 -21.53 -16.45
CA ALA A 27 -4.93 -20.45 -17.25
C ALA A 27 -4.10 -19.48 -16.38
N PRO A 28 -3.08 -18.84 -16.95
CA PRO A 28 -2.45 -17.69 -16.33
C PRO A 28 -3.43 -16.51 -16.30
N PHE A 29 -3.36 -15.73 -15.23
CA PHE A 29 -4.11 -14.49 -15.07
C PHE A 29 -3.17 -13.41 -14.56
N VAL A 30 -2.64 -12.62 -15.49
CA VAL A 30 -1.62 -11.60 -15.16
C VAL A 30 -2.32 -10.29 -14.80
N VAL A 31 -2.00 -9.79 -13.60
CA VAL A 31 -2.46 -8.51 -13.08
C VAL A 31 -1.26 -7.59 -12.94
N ALA A 32 -1.45 -6.29 -13.20
CA ALA A 32 -0.40 -5.30 -13.10
C ALA A 32 -0.80 -4.12 -12.21
N HIS A 33 0.10 -3.71 -11.33
CA HIS A 33 -0.06 -2.55 -10.46
C HIS A 33 0.95 -1.48 -10.83
N LYS A 34 0.45 -0.30 -11.23
CA LYS A 34 1.27 0.86 -11.56
C LYS A 34 1.33 1.80 -10.36
N LYS A 35 2.54 2.04 -9.87
CA LYS A 35 2.86 2.98 -8.80
C LYS A 35 3.70 4.10 -9.36
N VAL A 36 3.43 5.33 -8.92
CA VAL A 36 4.23 6.49 -9.29
C VAL A 36 4.56 7.29 -8.03
N ALA A 37 5.85 7.48 -7.80
CA ALA A 37 6.38 8.28 -6.70
C ALA A 37 7.05 9.54 -7.26
N LEU A 38 6.65 10.70 -6.72
CA LEU A 38 7.16 12.00 -7.13
C LEU A 38 8.29 12.44 -6.19
N SER A 39 9.40 12.89 -6.76
CA SER A 39 10.58 13.36 -6.04
C SER A 39 11.08 14.69 -6.61
N ARG A 40 11.68 15.52 -5.75
CA ARG A 40 12.21 16.84 -6.12
C ARG A 40 13.69 16.92 -5.73
N PRO A 41 14.60 16.44 -6.59
CA PRO A 41 16.03 16.39 -6.27
C PRO A 41 16.68 17.79 -6.23
N GLY A 42 16.07 18.80 -6.86
CA GLY A 42 16.58 20.17 -6.85
C GLY A 42 15.49 21.19 -7.20
N PRO A 43 15.78 22.49 -7.10
CA PRO A 43 14.86 23.55 -7.48
C PRO A 43 14.44 23.42 -8.95
N GLY A 44 13.13 23.43 -9.21
CA GLY A 44 12.59 23.32 -10.57
C GLY A 44 12.75 21.95 -11.24
N VAL A 45 13.34 20.96 -10.55
CA VAL A 45 13.49 19.60 -11.06
C VAL A 45 12.53 18.69 -10.31
N GLU A 46 11.67 18.02 -11.06
CA GLU A 46 10.76 17.01 -10.51
C GLU A 46 10.88 15.73 -11.32
N ARG A 47 10.99 14.61 -10.59
CA ARG A 47 11.16 13.27 -11.15
C ARG A 47 10.07 12.35 -10.68
N LEU A 48 9.57 11.54 -11.61
CA LEU A 48 8.63 10.47 -11.37
C LEU A 48 9.38 9.14 -11.41
N ALA A 49 9.41 8.44 -10.29
CA ALA A 49 9.80 7.04 -10.25
C ALA A 49 8.55 6.20 -10.51
N VAL A 50 8.50 5.56 -11.67
CA VAL A 50 7.40 4.67 -12.07
C VAL A 50 7.81 3.24 -11.75
N THR A 51 6.96 2.51 -11.05
CA THR A 51 7.13 1.09 -10.76
C THR A 51 5.91 0.33 -11.23
N LEU A 52 6.13 -0.72 -12.01
CA LEU A 52 5.12 -1.65 -12.48
C LEU A 52 5.40 -3.02 -11.91
N ASP A 53 4.49 -3.48 -11.06
CA ASP A 53 4.54 -4.82 -10.49
C ASP A 53 3.55 -5.73 -11.22
N LEU A 54 4.03 -6.87 -11.69
CA LEU A 54 3.29 -7.90 -12.40
C LEU A 54 3.09 -9.10 -11.48
N TYR A 55 1.88 -9.61 -11.42
CA TYR A 55 1.51 -10.78 -10.61
C TYR A 55 0.79 -11.78 -11.50
N ASN A 56 1.19 -13.05 -11.46
CA ASN A 56 0.37 -14.12 -12.01
C ASN A 56 -0.53 -14.69 -10.92
N GLN A 57 -1.81 -14.28 -10.95
CA GLN A 57 -2.87 -14.74 -10.06
C GLN A 57 -3.64 -15.94 -10.64
N GLY A 58 -3.17 -16.51 -11.76
CA GLY A 58 -3.72 -17.72 -12.35
C GLY A 58 -3.07 -19.00 -11.80
N SER A 59 -3.57 -20.15 -12.24
CA SER A 59 -3.05 -21.48 -11.83
C SER A 59 -1.97 -22.03 -12.76
N VAL A 60 -1.70 -21.37 -13.89
CA VAL A 60 -0.73 -21.81 -14.92
C VAL A 60 0.29 -20.70 -15.21
N THR A 61 1.49 -21.08 -15.65
CA THR A 61 2.56 -20.16 -16.05
C THR A 61 2.20 -19.31 -17.26
N ALA A 62 2.56 -18.01 -17.22
CA ALA A 62 2.45 -17.09 -18.34
C ALA A 62 3.75 -17.03 -19.16
N TYR A 63 3.59 -17.23 -20.47
CA TYR A 63 4.51 -17.07 -21.60
C TYR A 63 4.88 -15.63 -21.95
N ASP A 64 6.17 -15.27 -22.07
CA ASP A 64 6.63 -14.12 -22.85
C ASP A 64 5.87 -12.83 -22.52
N VAL A 65 5.83 -12.52 -21.23
CA VAL A 65 5.06 -11.40 -20.70
C VAL A 65 5.75 -10.11 -21.09
N SER A 66 5.21 -9.43 -22.09
CA SER A 66 5.67 -8.10 -22.51
C SER A 66 4.87 -7.02 -21.78
N LEU A 67 5.59 -6.12 -21.12
CA LEU A 67 5.07 -4.92 -20.50
C LEU A 67 5.48 -3.71 -21.34
N ASN A 68 4.52 -2.85 -21.65
CA ASN A 68 4.75 -1.59 -22.36
C ASN A 68 4.01 -0.43 -21.69
N ASP A 69 4.75 0.61 -21.32
CA ASP A 69 4.23 1.86 -20.75
C ASP A 69 4.80 3.06 -21.52
N ASP A 70 4.60 3.10 -22.84
CA ASP A 70 5.14 4.12 -23.76
C ASP A 70 4.23 5.34 -23.95
N SER A 71 3.11 5.41 -23.24
CA SER A 71 2.12 6.49 -23.35
C SER A 71 2.54 7.81 -22.68
N TRP A 72 3.83 8.00 -22.39
CA TRP A 72 4.35 9.22 -21.77
C TRP A 72 4.74 10.25 -22.85
N PRO A 73 4.11 11.43 -22.90
CA PRO A 73 4.40 12.44 -23.92
C PRO A 73 5.82 13.02 -23.74
N GLN A 74 6.62 12.99 -24.80
CA GLN A 74 8.03 13.42 -24.77
C GLN A 74 8.21 14.94 -24.61
N GLU A 75 7.15 15.69 -24.90
CA GLU A 75 7.07 17.14 -24.72
C GLU A 75 7.04 17.50 -23.23
N ALA A 76 6.40 16.66 -22.41
CA ALA A 76 6.23 16.87 -20.97
C ALA A 76 7.21 16.06 -20.12
N PHE A 77 7.72 14.93 -20.63
CA PHE A 77 8.59 14.02 -19.87
C PHE A 77 9.87 13.65 -20.62
N GLN A 78 10.94 13.46 -19.87
CA GLN A 78 12.20 12.91 -20.34
C GLN A 78 12.51 11.63 -19.60
N LEU A 79 12.85 10.56 -20.29
CA LEU A 79 13.38 9.35 -19.67
C LEU A 79 14.82 9.60 -19.20
N ILE A 80 15.05 9.46 -17.89
CA ILE A 80 16.37 9.65 -17.27
C ILE A 80 17.06 8.30 -17.01
N SER A 81 16.29 7.28 -16.66
CA SER A 81 16.83 5.97 -16.31
C SER A 81 15.85 4.84 -16.60
N GLY A 82 16.36 3.69 -17.01
CA GLY A 82 15.59 2.51 -17.35
C GLY A 82 14.98 2.56 -18.75
N THR A 83 13.94 1.77 -18.95
CA THR A 83 13.15 1.68 -20.20
C THR A 83 11.67 1.69 -19.86
N THR A 84 10.81 2.14 -20.77
CA THR A 84 9.34 2.07 -20.59
C THR A 84 8.76 0.69 -20.89
N SER A 85 9.57 -0.23 -21.39
CA SER A 85 9.20 -1.59 -21.74
C SER A 85 10.07 -2.63 -21.04
N LYS A 86 9.50 -3.81 -20.78
CA LYS A 86 10.21 -4.98 -20.23
C LYS A 86 9.61 -6.26 -20.80
N ILE A 87 10.44 -7.27 -21.04
CA ILE A 87 10.00 -8.63 -21.34
C ILE A 87 10.38 -9.52 -20.17
N VAL A 88 9.45 -10.39 -19.77
CA VAL A 88 9.66 -11.44 -18.78
C VAL A 88 9.36 -12.77 -19.45
N ASP A 89 10.39 -13.59 -19.65
CA ASP A 89 10.26 -14.84 -20.42
C ASP A 89 9.19 -15.78 -19.86
N LYS A 90 9.08 -15.83 -18.54
CA LYS A 90 8.17 -16.72 -17.83
C LYS A 90 7.72 -16.12 -16.50
N LEU A 91 6.42 -16.18 -16.21
CA LEU A 91 5.86 -15.79 -14.91
C LEU A 91 5.00 -16.93 -14.34
N ASP A 92 5.56 -17.68 -13.40
CA ASP A 92 4.91 -18.84 -12.77
C ASP A 92 3.72 -18.44 -11.89
N PRO A 93 2.79 -19.36 -11.57
CA PRO A 93 1.68 -19.10 -10.65
C PRO A 93 2.18 -18.55 -9.31
N GLY A 94 1.59 -17.44 -8.85
CA GLY A 94 2.01 -16.75 -7.62
C GLY A 94 3.34 -15.99 -7.71
N ALA A 95 4.07 -16.09 -8.82
CA ALA A 95 5.31 -15.35 -9.02
C ALA A 95 5.02 -13.86 -9.31
N THR A 96 5.99 -13.03 -8.97
CA THR A 96 5.95 -11.58 -9.18
C THR A 96 7.16 -11.13 -9.98
N ALA A 97 6.96 -10.17 -10.87
CA ALA A 97 8.05 -9.46 -11.54
C ALA A 97 7.85 -7.95 -11.38
N SER A 98 8.92 -7.20 -11.13
CA SER A 98 8.87 -5.74 -10.99
C SER A 98 9.72 -5.06 -12.05
N HIS A 99 9.27 -3.90 -12.53
CA HIS A 99 9.98 -3.05 -13.47
C HIS A 99 9.94 -1.60 -13.02
N ASN A 100 11.05 -0.88 -13.16
CA ASN A 100 11.15 0.51 -12.76
C ASN A 100 11.87 1.37 -13.79
N PHE A 101 11.44 2.62 -13.89
CA PHE A 101 12.10 3.64 -14.68
C PHE A 101 11.84 5.02 -14.09
N ILE A 102 12.67 5.99 -14.48
CA ILE A 102 12.63 7.35 -13.94
C ILE A 102 12.40 8.33 -15.08
N LEU A 103 11.35 9.14 -14.94
CA LEU A 103 11.06 10.27 -15.80
C LEU A 103 11.40 11.58 -15.08
N GLU A 104 11.87 12.57 -15.82
CA GLU A 104 11.97 13.95 -15.38
C GLU A 104 10.94 14.80 -16.12
N THR A 105 10.29 15.71 -15.41
CA THR A 105 9.21 16.53 -15.95
C THR A 105 9.74 17.83 -16.52
N LYS A 106 9.31 18.18 -17.73
CA LYS A 106 9.70 19.42 -18.43
C LYS A 106 8.67 20.54 -18.29
N THR A 107 7.41 20.18 -18.12
CA THR A 107 6.28 21.13 -18.13
C THR A 107 5.48 21.04 -16.84
N GLN A 108 5.08 22.20 -16.31
CA GLN A 108 4.16 22.28 -15.18
C GLN A 108 2.73 21.98 -15.64
N GLY A 109 1.97 21.22 -14.83
CA GLY A 109 0.57 20.98 -15.11
C GLY A 109 0.00 19.76 -14.41
N LYS A 110 -1.30 19.53 -14.63
CA LYS A 110 -1.98 18.30 -14.21
C LYS A 110 -1.73 17.23 -15.25
N PHE A 111 -1.21 16.09 -14.81
CA PHE A 111 -1.00 14.95 -15.69
C PHE A 111 -1.74 13.72 -15.17
N GLN A 112 -2.48 13.07 -16.07
CA GLN A 112 -3.08 11.78 -15.83
C GLN A 112 -2.47 10.78 -16.83
N GLY A 113 -1.78 9.79 -16.31
CA GLY A 113 -1.09 8.79 -17.13
C GLY A 113 -2.02 7.65 -17.53
N SER A 114 -1.82 7.14 -18.75
CA SER A 114 -2.48 5.93 -19.21
C SER A 114 -2.02 4.69 -18.41
N PRO A 115 -2.87 3.66 -18.31
CA PRO A 115 -2.45 2.32 -17.90
C PRO A 115 -1.35 1.77 -18.83
N ALA A 116 -0.42 1.00 -18.26
CA ALA A 116 0.50 0.20 -19.05
C ALA A 116 -0.24 -0.99 -19.68
N ILE A 117 0.23 -1.46 -20.83
CA ILE A 117 -0.30 -2.60 -21.57
C ILE A 117 0.59 -3.81 -21.31
N ILE A 118 -0.03 -4.93 -20.96
CA ILE A 118 0.64 -6.20 -20.70
C ILE A 118 0.10 -7.20 -21.71
N ARG A 119 0.99 -7.86 -22.46
CA ARG A 119 0.63 -8.96 -23.37
C ARG A 119 1.38 -10.21 -23.00
N TYR A 120 0.73 -11.35 -23.06
CA TYR A 120 1.32 -12.64 -22.71
C TYR A 120 0.72 -13.80 -23.49
N ARG A 121 1.49 -14.88 -23.59
CA ARG A 121 1.07 -16.15 -24.19
C ARG A 121 0.51 -17.11 -23.15
N VAL A 122 -0.49 -17.86 -23.57
CA VAL A 122 -1.11 -18.95 -22.81
C VAL A 122 -0.82 -20.25 -23.55
N PRO A 123 -0.22 -21.28 -22.92
CA PRO A 123 0.16 -22.51 -23.62
C PRO A 123 -0.99 -23.19 -24.38
N THR A 124 -2.20 -23.11 -23.84
CA THR A 124 -3.40 -23.73 -24.40
C THR A 124 -4.14 -22.87 -25.43
N LYS A 125 -3.71 -21.61 -25.65
CA LYS A 125 -4.39 -20.67 -26.57
C LYS A 125 -3.40 -20.04 -27.54
N ALA A 126 -3.71 -20.08 -28.83
CA ALA A 126 -2.88 -19.45 -29.86
C ALA A 126 -2.92 -17.90 -29.81
N ALA A 127 -4.02 -17.31 -29.33
CA ALA A 127 -4.19 -15.87 -29.26
C ALA A 127 -3.47 -15.27 -28.03
N LEU A 128 -2.71 -14.20 -28.26
CA LEU A 128 -2.13 -13.38 -27.19
C LEU A 128 -3.24 -12.83 -26.29
N GLN A 129 -3.01 -12.87 -24.98
CA GLN A 129 -3.87 -12.23 -24.00
C GLN A 129 -3.34 -10.84 -23.70
N GLU A 130 -4.24 -9.91 -23.43
CA GLU A 130 -3.93 -8.53 -23.10
C GLU A 130 -4.54 -8.16 -21.74
N ALA A 131 -3.77 -7.46 -20.92
CA ALA A 131 -4.17 -6.95 -19.63
C ALA A 131 -3.65 -5.51 -19.48
N TYR A 132 -4.24 -4.76 -18.54
CA TYR A 132 -3.87 -3.38 -18.26
C TYR A 132 -3.45 -3.22 -16.80
N SER A 133 -2.55 -2.27 -16.55
CA SER A 133 -2.25 -1.88 -15.18
C SER A 133 -3.39 -1.10 -14.54
N THR A 134 -3.32 -0.93 -13.22
CA THR A 134 -4.12 0.08 -12.55
C THR A 134 -3.89 1.47 -13.15
N PRO A 135 -4.93 2.32 -13.24
CA PRO A 135 -4.78 3.71 -13.66
C PRO A 135 -4.01 4.50 -12.60
N MET A 136 -3.32 5.55 -13.02
CA MET A 136 -2.65 6.48 -12.11
C MET A 136 -3.60 7.61 -11.70
N PHE A 137 -3.52 8.04 -10.44
CA PHE A 137 -4.17 9.27 -10.00
C PHE A 137 -3.59 10.51 -10.69
N PRO A 138 -4.39 11.55 -10.95
CA PRO A 138 -3.87 12.81 -11.47
C PRO A 138 -2.75 13.36 -10.58
N LEU A 139 -1.63 13.72 -11.19
CA LEU A 139 -0.48 14.32 -10.52
C LEU A 139 -0.40 15.80 -10.87
N ASP A 140 -0.21 16.64 -9.86
CA ASP A 140 0.16 18.04 -10.03
C ASP A 140 1.68 18.15 -10.13
N ILE A 141 2.16 18.29 -11.36
CA ILE A 141 3.58 18.31 -11.71
C ILE A 141 4.13 19.72 -11.59
N LEU A 142 5.29 19.86 -10.93
CA LEU A 142 5.99 21.12 -10.67
C LEU A 142 5.11 22.18 -9.99
N ALA A 143 3.97 21.78 -9.40
CA ALA A 143 3.12 22.69 -8.66
C ALA A 143 3.82 23.16 -7.38
N GLU A 144 3.66 24.44 -7.08
CA GLU A 144 4.10 25.02 -5.82
C GLU A 144 3.34 24.29 -4.69
N ARG A 145 4.08 23.52 -3.90
CA ARG A 145 3.53 22.72 -2.81
C ARG A 145 4.03 23.35 -1.53
N PRO A 146 3.17 23.57 -0.52
CA PRO A 146 3.61 24.13 0.75
C PRO A 146 4.75 23.26 1.32
N PRO A 147 5.75 23.88 1.98
CA PRO A 147 6.88 23.16 2.51
C PRO A 147 6.40 22.02 3.39
N GLN A 148 6.82 20.79 3.07
CA GLN A 148 6.55 19.64 3.92
C GLN A 148 7.33 19.85 5.22
N GLN A 149 6.62 20.22 6.28
CA GLN A 149 7.19 20.33 7.61
C GLN A 149 7.58 18.92 8.05
N LYS A 150 8.86 18.61 7.96
CA LYS A 150 9.41 17.38 8.52
C LYS A 150 9.24 17.49 10.02
N PHE A 151 8.29 16.74 10.59
CA PHE A 151 8.14 16.64 12.03
C PHE A 151 9.37 15.91 12.59
N GLU A 152 10.33 16.68 13.09
CA GLU A 152 11.39 16.14 13.93
C GLU A 152 10.79 15.82 15.29
N TRP A 153 10.56 14.53 15.55
CA TRP A 153 10.21 14.07 16.89
C TRP A 153 11.44 14.27 17.78
N VAL A 154 11.44 15.34 18.58
CA VAL A 154 12.41 15.51 19.66
C VAL A 154 12.23 14.34 20.61
N LYS A 155 13.21 13.43 20.66
CA LYS A 155 13.26 12.34 21.65
C LYS A 155 13.61 12.94 23.01
N THR A 156 12.63 13.52 23.70
CA THR A 156 12.77 13.83 25.12
C THR A 156 12.43 12.56 25.89
N CYS A 157 13.45 11.80 26.30
CA CYS A 157 13.29 10.77 27.33
C CYS A 157 13.01 11.50 28.66
N TRP A 158 11.82 11.31 29.23
CA TRP A 158 11.52 11.75 30.59
C TRP A 158 10.98 10.56 31.38
N GLU A 159 11.52 10.36 32.58
CA GLU A 159 11.00 9.38 33.54
C GLU A 159 9.69 9.93 34.12
N ILE A 160 8.59 9.23 33.88
CA ILE A 160 7.30 9.56 34.50
C ILE A 160 7.26 8.90 35.88
N TRP A 161 7.40 9.68 36.95
CA TRP A 161 7.05 9.19 38.29
C TRP A 161 5.55 9.39 38.52
N ALA A 162 4.78 8.31 38.48
CA ALA A 162 3.35 8.33 38.79
C ALA A 162 3.14 8.34 40.31
N THR A 163 2.97 9.52 40.89
CA THR A 163 2.51 9.65 42.29
C THR A 163 1.01 9.97 42.33
N GLY A 164 0.22 8.95 42.67
CA GLY A 164 -1.11 9.12 43.28
C GLY A 164 -2.30 9.28 42.32
N ILE A 165 -3.14 8.26 42.28
CA ILE A 165 -4.48 8.30 41.66
C ILE A 165 -5.39 9.16 42.54
N CYS A 166 -5.70 10.37 42.10
CA CYS A 166 -6.77 11.17 42.69
C CYS A 166 -8.07 10.93 41.90
N ARG A 167 -9.08 10.32 42.55
CA ARG A 167 -10.41 10.11 41.98
C ARG A 167 -11.08 11.46 41.77
N LEU A 168 -11.14 11.95 40.53
CA LEU A 168 -12.19 12.80 39.94
C LEU A 168 -11.76 13.09 38.48
N LEU A 169 -12.72 13.04 37.56
CA LEU A 169 -12.57 13.02 36.10
C LEU A 169 -11.92 14.30 35.52
N CYS A 170 -10.61 14.45 35.65
CA CYS A 170 -9.82 15.45 34.93
C CYS A 170 -8.37 14.97 34.78
N ARG A 171 -8.03 14.41 33.61
CA ARG A 171 -6.64 14.06 33.28
C ARG A 171 -5.87 15.35 32.99
N CYS A 172 -5.19 15.88 33.99
CA CYS A 172 -4.17 16.91 33.81
C CYS A 172 -2.80 16.23 33.90
N VAL A 173 -2.00 16.31 32.84
CA VAL A 173 -0.58 15.97 32.89
C VAL A 173 0.16 17.25 33.25
N CYS A 174 0.79 17.28 34.41
CA CYS A 174 1.61 18.41 34.85
C CYS A 174 3.07 18.10 34.52
N LEU A 175 3.66 18.90 33.62
CA LEU A 175 5.10 18.93 33.39
C LEU A 175 5.72 19.99 34.31
N PRO A 176 6.81 19.69 35.04
CA PRO A 176 7.43 20.69 35.92
C PRO A 176 8.07 21.80 35.08
N GLY A 177 7.71 23.06 35.37
CA GLY A 177 8.33 24.24 34.76
C GLY A 177 7.54 24.93 33.63
N CYS A 178 6.34 24.47 33.27
CA CYS A 178 5.47 25.16 32.30
C CYS A 178 4.07 25.42 32.88
N LYS A 179 3.43 26.53 32.46
CA LYS A 179 2.01 26.80 32.79
C LYS A 179 1.13 25.67 32.25
N PRO A 180 0.04 25.29 32.96
CA PRO A 180 -0.78 24.15 32.58
C PRO A 180 -1.36 24.33 31.17
N ILE A 181 -1.05 23.38 30.28
CA ILE A 181 -1.64 23.32 28.94
C ILE A 181 -3.05 22.74 29.10
N LYS A 182 -4.06 23.55 28.83
CA LYS A 182 -5.46 23.15 28.89
C LYS A 182 -5.81 22.38 27.62
N ILE A 183 -5.76 21.05 27.67
CA ILE A 183 -6.22 20.21 26.56
C ILE A 183 -7.75 20.25 26.54
N ARG A 184 -8.31 21.01 25.59
CA ARG A 184 -9.76 20.99 25.31
C ARG A 184 -10.04 19.83 24.37
N CYS A 185 -10.58 18.73 24.90
CA CYS A 185 -11.00 17.59 24.11
C CYS A 185 -12.18 18.00 23.21
N CYS A 186 -11.96 18.09 21.89
CA CYS A 186 -13.06 18.21 20.93
C CYS A 186 -13.75 16.84 20.81
N LYS A 187 -15.07 16.83 21.02
CA LYS A 187 -15.97 15.67 21.13
C LYS A 187 -16.06 14.74 19.91
N LYS A 188 -15.10 14.72 18.99
CA LYS A 188 -15.20 13.95 17.73
C LYS A 188 -14.00 13.06 17.41
N GLN A 189 -13.24 12.64 18.41
CA GLN A 189 -12.11 11.72 18.22
C GLN A 189 -11.87 10.82 19.45
N GLU A 190 -12.94 10.22 19.96
CA GLU A 190 -12.90 9.34 21.14
C GLU A 190 -12.23 7.99 20.86
N GLU A 191 -12.19 7.53 19.60
CA GLU A 191 -11.61 6.21 19.25
C GLU A 191 -10.08 6.21 19.15
N ALA A 192 -9.46 7.30 18.70
CA ALA A 192 -8.01 7.38 18.53
C ALA A 192 -7.26 7.48 19.88
N LEU A 193 -7.88 8.10 20.88
CA LEU A 193 -7.26 8.27 22.20
C LEU A 193 -7.37 6.99 23.05
N ASN A 194 -8.45 6.22 22.89
CA ASN A 194 -8.60 4.93 23.56
C ASN A 194 -7.60 3.89 23.04
N LEU A 195 -7.28 3.90 21.74
CA LEU A 195 -6.23 3.03 21.18
C LEU A 195 -4.83 3.38 21.70
N PHE A 196 -4.54 4.67 21.88
CA PHE A 196 -3.23 5.10 22.39
C PHE A 196 -3.06 4.81 23.89
N ILE A 197 -4.13 4.89 24.68
CA ILE A 197 -4.11 4.57 26.11
C ILE A 197 -4.14 3.06 26.35
N SER A 198 -4.85 2.28 25.53
CA SER A 198 -4.82 0.81 25.59
C SER A 198 -3.45 0.24 25.21
N PHE A 199 -2.76 0.82 24.22
CA PHE A 199 -1.40 0.39 23.86
C PHE A 199 -0.37 0.65 24.98
N LEU A 200 -0.57 1.70 25.77
CA LEU A 200 0.27 1.99 26.94
C LEU A 200 -0.04 1.10 28.15
N PHE A 201 -1.29 0.61 28.31
CA PHE A 201 -1.66 -0.26 29.43
C PHE A 201 -1.42 -1.77 29.18
N LEU A 202 -1.35 -2.21 27.92
CA LEU A 202 -1.17 -3.63 27.58
C LEU A 202 0.29 -4.10 27.57
N LEU A 203 1.26 -3.17 27.57
CA LEU A 203 2.69 -3.50 27.63
C LEU A 203 3.24 -3.63 29.07
N ASP A 204 2.45 -3.30 30.09
CA ASP A 204 2.90 -3.25 31.49
C ASP A 204 2.56 -4.51 32.32
N LEU A 205 2.00 -5.56 31.71
CA LEU A 205 1.52 -6.75 32.45
C LEU A 205 2.17 -8.09 32.09
N GLN A 206 3.17 -8.15 31.22
CA GLN A 206 3.70 -9.46 30.80
C GLN A 206 5.17 -9.78 31.07
N GLU A 207 6.02 -8.97 31.68
CA GLU A 207 7.35 -9.50 32.03
C GLU A 207 8.04 -8.78 33.20
N CYS A 208 7.84 -9.32 34.40
CA CYS A 208 8.74 -9.13 35.53
C CYS A 208 9.79 -10.25 35.53
N THR A 209 11.02 -9.99 35.10
CA THR A 209 12.25 -10.57 35.69
C THR A 209 13.47 -9.71 35.33
N PRO A 210 14.53 -9.68 36.17
CA PRO A 210 15.55 -8.64 36.12
C PRO A 210 16.76 -9.10 35.31
N SER A 211 16.83 -8.73 34.05
CA SER A 211 18.08 -8.48 33.31
C SER A 211 17.77 -8.33 31.82
N ASN A 212 18.46 -7.39 31.19
CA ASN A 212 18.54 -7.10 29.76
C ASN A 212 17.70 -5.93 29.24
N PHE A 213 18.42 -4.83 29.05
CA PHE A 213 18.30 -3.82 27.99
C PHE A 213 17.29 -4.12 26.89
N ILE A 214 16.28 -3.25 26.74
CA ILE A 214 15.52 -3.14 25.49
C ILE A 214 16.19 -2.09 24.62
N ARG A 215 16.97 -2.56 23.64
CA ARG A 215 17.58 -1.74 22.60
C ARG A 215 16.60 -1.65 21.42
N PHE A 216 15.93 -0.51 21.23
CA PHE A 216 15.22 -0.24 19.99
C PHE A 216 16.20 0.30 18.94
N SER A 217 16.69 -0.58 18.07
CA SER A 217 17.35 -0.20 16.83
C SER A 217 16.30 -0.18 15.72
N TYR A 218 16.00 1.00 15.19
CA TYR A 218 15.44 1.13 13.85
C TYR A 218 16.58 1.56 12.93
N VAL A 219 16.97 0.65 12.03
CA VAL A 219 17.82 0.93 10.88
C VAL A 219 16.92 1.46 9.76
N LEU A 220 17.38 2.51 9.07
CA LEU A 220 16.74 3.07 7.86
C LEU A 220 16.72 2.05 6.72
#